data_AF-A0A8H3HHV0-F1
#
_entry.id   AF-A0A8H3HHV0-F1
#
_cell.length_a   1.000
_cell.length_b   1.000
_cell.length_c   1.000
_cell.angle_alpha   90.00
_cell.angle_beta   90.00
_cell.angle_gamma   90.00
#
_symmetry.space_group_name_H-M   'P 1'
#
loop_
_entity.id
_entity.type
_entity.pdbx_description
1 polymer ?
#
loop_
_entity_poly.entity_id
_entity_poly.type
_entity_poly.pdbx_seq_one_letter_code
_entity_poly.pdbx_strand_id
1 'polypeptide(L)'
;VDDFAKAGIDDFENLAKRNFGNRDELPTSTTGTVSIQVANTGSYGTSTSQTKIHRGCIKVPNSVIQDCFDASVKPILSNVGEQLRNQAVQHILLVGGFGDSPYLHTQFESHFGSDSCEVLLANDF
;
A
#
# COMPACT_ATOMS: atom_id res chain seq x y z
N VAL A 1 13.54 -19.96 -8.88
CA VAL A 1 12.53 -19.42 -7.93
C VAL A 1 12.98 -18.05 -7.45
N ASP A 2 14.25 -17.93 -7.07
CA ASP A 2 14.85 -16.69 -6.58
C ASP A 2 14.74 -15.51 -7.56
N ASP A 3 14.98 -15.72 -8.86
CA ASP A 3 14.86 -14.64 -9.85
C ASP A 3 13.43 -14.12 -10.00
N PHE A 4 12.43 -15.01 -9.95
CA PHE A 4 11.02 -14.62 -10.01
C PHE A 4 10.59 -13.87 -8.75
N ALA A 5 11.05 -14.32 -7.59
CA ALA A 5 10.78 -13.67 -6.32
C ALA A 5 11.41 -12.29 -6.26
N LYS A 6 12.68 -12.17 -6.70
CA LYS A 6 13.39 -10.88 -6.76
C LYS A 6 12.66 -9.88 -7.65
N ALA A 7 12.31 -10.27 -8.88
CA ALA A 7 11.58 -9.39 -9.79
C ALA A 7 10.22 -8.97 -9.20
N GLY A 8 9.50 -9.91 -8.59
CA GLY A 8 8.22 -9.62 -7.92
C GLY A 8 8.35 -8.67 -6.74
N ILE A 9 9.39 -8.82 -5.92
CA ILE A 9 9.70 -7.92 -4.80
C ILE A 9 10.03 -6.53 -5.33
N ASP A 10 10.88 -6.44 -6.36
CA ASP A 10 11.27 -5.16 -6.94
C ASP A 10 10.06 -4.42 -7.53
N ASP A 11 9.19 -5.12 -8.27
CA ASP A 11 7.97 -4.55 -8.83
C ASP A 11 6.96 -4.13 -7.73
N PHE A 12 6.80 -4.97 -6.69
CA PHE A 12 5.95 -4.65 -5.56
C PHE A 12 6.42 -3.40 -4.81
N GLU A 13 7.69 -3.33 -4.45
CA GLU A 13 8.27 -2.21 -3.68
C GLU A 13 8.26 -0.89 -4.46
N ASN A 14 8.47 -0.94 -5.78
CA ASN A 14 8.55 0.27 -6.61
C ASN A 14 7.18 0.76 -7.11
N LEU A 15 6.18 -0.11 -7.24
CA LEU A 15 4.88 0.24 -7.81
C LEU A 15 3.72 -0.07 -6.86
N ALA A 16 3.44 -1.37 -6.65
CA ALA A 16 2.23 -1.81 -5.97
C ALA A 16 2.11 -1.23 -4.55
N LYS A 17 3.21 -1.22 -3.79
CA LYS A 17 3.27 -0.68 -2.43
C LYS A 17 3.09 0.84 -2.41
N ARG A 18 3.76 1.56 -3.32
CA ARG A 18 3.77 3.04 -3.33
C ARG A 18 2.43 3.62 -3.77
N ASN A 19 1.71 2.93 -4.64
CA ASN A 19 0.45 3.41 -5.20
C ASN A 19 -0.79 2.86 -4.48
N PHE A 20 -0.63 1.89 -3.57
CA PHE A 20 -1.76 1.31 -2.88
C PHE A 20 -2.52 2.37 -2.06
N GLY A 21 -3.84 2.45 -2.25
CA GLY A 21 -4.71 3.44 -1.60
C GLY A 21 -4.73 4.81 -2.27
N ASN A 22 -4.04 5.01 -3.41
CA ASN A 22 -4.15 6.26 -4.16
C ASN A 22 -5.55 6.37 -4.80
N ARG A 23 -6.25 7.48 -4.54
CA ARG A 23 -7.62 7.74 -5.01
C ARG A 23 -7.69 8.07 -6.51
N ASP A 24 -6.59 8.53 -7.09
CA ASP A 24 -6.49 8.94 -8.49
C ASP A 24 -6.15 7.80 -9.46
N GLU A 25 -5.74 6.64 -8.93
CA GLU A 25 -5.61 5.42 -9.73
C GLU A 25 -6.95 4.67 -9.78
N LEU A 26 -7.28 4.13 -10.96
CA LEU A 26 -8.51 3.38 -11.29
C LEU A 26 -8.98 2.55 -10.07
N PRO A 27 -10.25 2.68 -9.64
CA PRO A 27 -10.67 2.37 -8.28
C PRO A 27 -10.13 1.02 -7.84
N THR A 28 -9.17 1.07 -6.92
CA THR A 28 -8.84 -0.08 -6.09
C THR A 28 -10.00 -0.28 -5.11
N SER A 29 -11.17 -0.64 -5.66
CA SER A 29 -12.17 -1.30 -4.85
C SER A 29 -11.47 -2.48 -4.18
N THR A 30 -11.91 -2.82 -2.97
CA THR A 30 -11.40 -3.98 -2.23
C THR A 30 -11.52 -5.29 -3.02
N THR A 31 -12.27 -5.28 -4.13
CA THR A 31 -12.49 -6.37 -5.08
C THR A 31 -11.55 -6.38 -6.30
N GLY A 32 -10.64 -5.41 -6.42
CA GLY A 32 -9.66 -5.32 -7.50
C GLY A 32 -8.47 -6.27 -7.33
N THR A 33 -7.62 -6.33 -8.35
CA THR A 33 -6.33 -7.05 -8.30
C THR A 33 -5.21 -6.16 -8.80
N VAL A 34 -4.07 -6.17 -8.12
CA VAL A 34 -2.81 -5.61 -8.62
C VAL A 34 -2.07 -6.67 -9.44
N SER A 35 -1.51 -6.25 -10.57
CA SER A 35 -0.62 -7.10 -11.37
C SER A 35 0.81 -6.85 -10.92
N ILE A 36 1.49 -7.88 -10.40
CA ILE A 36 2.90 -7.82 -10.01
C ILE A 36 3.74 -8.54 -11.05
N GLN A 37 4.71 -7.87 -11.65
CA GLN A 37 5.61 -8.47 -12.61
C GLN A 37 6.65 -9.35 -11.90
N VAL A 38 6.67 -10.64 -12.22
CA VAL A 38 7.62 -11.62 -11.66
C VAL A 38 8.60 -12.14 -12.71
N ALA A 39 8.39 -11.85 -14.00
CA ALA A 39 9.28 -12.27 -15.08
C ALA A 39 9.17 -11.36 -16.31
N ASN A 40 10.23 -11.29 -17.11
CA ASN A 40 10.15 -10.72 -18.46
C ASN A 40 9.42 -11.67 -19.41
N THR A 41 8.57 -11.11 -20.26
CA THR A 41 7.73 -11.82 -21.25
C THR A 41 8.50 -12.74 -22.19
N GLY A 42 9.80 -12.50 -22.41
CA GLY A 42 10.68 -13.31 -23.26
C GLY A 42 11.38 -14.49 -22.57
N SER A 43 11.36 -14.59 -21.23
CA SER A 43 12.01 -15.67 -20.48
C SER A 43 11.04 -16.79 -20.07
N TYR A 44 9.78 -16.70 -20.48
CA TYR A 44 8.74 -17.64 -20.08
C TYR A 44 8.71 -18.84 -21.04
N GLY A 45 9.44 -19.91 -20.67
CA GLY A 45 9.27 -21.22 -21.27
C GLY A 45 7.84 -21.72 -21.02
N THR A 46 7.20 -22.25 -22.06
CA THR A 46 5.81 -22.72 -22.14
C THR A 46 5.43 -23.91 -21.22
N SER A 47 6.14 -24.13 -20.10
CA SER A 47 6.11 -25.37 -19.33
C SER A 47 5.71 -25.22 -17.85
N THR A 48 4.90 -24.24 -17.48
CA THR A 48 4.36 -24.17 -16.10
C THR A 48 2.86 -23.91 -16.08
N SER A 49 2.10 -24.88 -16.57
CA SER A 49 0.63 -24.97 -16.40
C SER A 49 0.16 -25.01 -14.93
N GLN A 50 1.08 -25.01 -13.96
CA GLN A 50 0.79 -25.03 -12.52
C GLN A 50 0.92 -23.67 -11.83
N THR A 51 1.55 -22.67 -12.45
CA THR A 51 1.72 -21.34 -11.84
C THR A 51 0.69 -20.36 -12.41
N LYS A 52 -0.06 -19.65 -11.55
CA LYS A 52 -1.02 -18.58 -11.93
C LYS A 52 -0.34 -17.32 -12.53
N ILE A 53 0.81 -17.48 -13.16
CA ILE A 53 1.58 -16.41 -13.79
C ILE A 53 1.12 -16.31 -15.25
N HIS A 54 0.62 -15.14 -15.64
CA HIS A 54 0.18 -14.86 -17.00
C HIS A 54 0.99 -13.70 -17.57
N ARG A 55 1.66 -13.93 -18.71
CA ARG A 55 2.54 -12.94 -19.37
C ARG A 55 3.62 -12.35 -18.44
N GLY A 56 4.16 -13.19 -17.55
CA GLY A 56 5.18 -12.77 -16.59
C GLY A 56 4.65 -12.05 -15.35
N CYS A 57 3.33 -11.96 -15.17
CA CYS A 57 2.72 -11.28 -14.02
C CYS A 57 1.87 -12.24 -13.17
N ILE A 58 1.84 -12.00 -11.85
CA ILE A 58 0.84 -12.55 -10.94
C ILE A 58 -0.24 -11.51 -10.68
N LYS A 59 -1.50 -11.93 -10.60
CA LYS A 59 -2.59 -11.09 -10.11
C LYS A 59 -2.80 -11.33 -8.63
N VAL A 60 -2.61 -10.29 -7.83
CA VAL A 60 -2.78 -10.34 -6.38
C VAL A 60 -4.04 -9.54 -6.02
N PRO A 61 -4.99 -10.12 -5.26
CA PRO A 61 -6.16 -9.37 -4.79
C PRO A 61 -5.75 -8.18 -3.93
N ASN A 62 -6.46 -7.06 -4.07
CA ASN A 62 -6.23 -5.86 -3.26
C ASN A 62 -6.37 -6.15 -1.76
N SER A 63 -7.26 -7.08 -1.37
CA SER A 63 -7.40 -7.52 0.01
C SER A 63 -6.11 -8.10 0.59
N VAL A 64 -5.33 -8.83 -0.22
CA VAL A 64 -4.05 -9.42 0.24
C VAL A 64 -3.02 -8.32 0.43
N ILE A 65 -2.97 -7.34 -0.47
CA ILE A 65 -2.09 -6.17 -0.31
C ILE A 65 -2.51 -5.37 0.93
N GLN A 66 -3.82 -5.19 1.13
CA GLN A 66 -4.38 -4.52 2.29
C GLN A 66 -3.96 -5.23 3.59
N ASP A 67 -4.05 -6.55 3.66
CA ASP A 67 -3.64 -7.33 4.83
C ASP A 67 -2.15 -7.10 5.16
N CYS A 68 -1.28 -6.98 4.14
CA CYS A 68 0.13 -6.64 4.34
C CYS A 68 0.32 -5.25 4.97
N PHE A 69 -0.44 -4.25 4.53
CA PHE A 69 -0.39 -2.91 5.11
C PHE A 69 -0.99 -2.87 6.52
N ASP A 70 -2.17 -3.47 6.70
CA ASP A 70 -2.93 -3.47 7.94
C ASP A 70 -2.14 -4.04 9.12
N ALA A 71 -1.26 -5.00 8.85
CA ALA A 71 -0.34 -5.56 9.86
C ALA A 71 0.54 -4.48 10.52
N SER A 72 0.87 -3.41 9.79
CA SER A 72 1.65 -2.28 10.28
C SER A 72 0.78 -1.06 10.64
N VAL A 73 -0.24 -0.77 9.83
CA VAL A 73 -1.08 0.42 10.03
C VAL A 73 -1.88 0.35 11.33
N LYS A 74 -2.48 -0.80 11.67
CA LYS A 74 -3.34 -0.93 12.86
C LYS A 74 -2.57 -0.63 14.17
N PRO A 75 -1.37 -1.20 14.41
CA PRO A 75 -0.55 -0.82 15.55
C PRO A 75 -0.16 0.66 15.56
N ILE A 76 0.16 1.23 14.40
CA ILE A 76 0.54 2.65 14.30
C ILE A 76 -0.63 3.55 14.75
N LEU A 77 -1.83 3.35 14.20
CA LEU A 77 -3.01 4.13 14.58
C LEU A 77 -3.34 3.97 16.07
N SER A 78 -3.29 2.74 16.59
CA SER A 78 -3.53 2.49 18.01
C SER A 78 -2.54 3.26 18.90
N ASN A 79 -1.24 3.16 18.60
CA ASN A 79 -0.20 3.81 19.39
C ASN A 79 -0.27 5.34 19.30
N VAL A 80 -0.61 5.90 18.13
CA VAL A 80 -0.82 7.34 17.99
C VAL A 80 -2.07 7.77 18.77
N GLY A 81 -3.18 7.04 18.67
CA GLY A 81 -4.40 7.33 19.42
C GLY A 81 -4.19 7.35 20.93
N GLU A 82 -3.39 6.43 21.47
CA GLU A 82 -3.02 6.44 22.89
C GLU A 82 -2.22 7.69 23.28
N GLN A 83 -1.29 8.14 22.43
CA GLN A 83 -0.51 9.35 22.65
C GLN A 83 -1.38 10.62 22.59
N LEU A 84 -2.41 10.61 21.75
CA LEU A 84 -3.30 11.76 21.53
C LEU A 84 -4.49 11.83 22.50
N ARG A 85 -4.81 10.76 23.25
CA ARG A 85 -6.07 10.60 24.03
C ARG A 85 -6.47 11.78 24.92
N ASN A 86 -5.51 12.56 25.42
CA ASN A 86 -5.75 13.72 26.28
C ASN A 86 -5.16 15.02 25.73
N GLN A 87 -4.87 15.07 24.43
CA GLN A 87 -4.26 16.21 23.75
C GLN A 87 -5.25 16.80 22.76
N ALA A 88 -5.41 18.12 22.78
CA ALA A 88 -6.13 18.83 21.73
C ALA A 88 -5.14 19.07 20.57
N VAL A 89 -5.17 18.18 19.57
CA VAL A 89 -4.32 18.28 18.38
C VAL A 89 -5.14 18.80 17.22
N GLN A 90 -4.62 19.86 16.59
CA GLN A 90 -5.22 20.47 15.40
C GLN A 90 -4.64 19.92 14.10
N HIS A 91 -3.39 19.45 14.15
CA HIS A 91 -2.66 19.02 12.96
C HIS A 91 -1.82 17.78 13.26
N ILE A 92 -1.91 16.77 12.39
CA ILE A 92 -1.04 15.60 12.37
C ILE A 92 -0.25 15.64 11.06
N LEU A 93 1.06 15.87 11.15
CA LEU A 93 1.95 15.90 9.99
C LEU A 93 2.57 14.53 9.75
N LEU A 94 2.28 13.90 8.61
CA LEU A 94 2.93 12.67 8.17
C LEU A 94 4.20 13.01 7.38
N VAL A 95 5.33 12.47 7.83
CA VAL A 95 6.66 12.75 7.27
C VAL A 95 7.36 11.48 6.78
N GLY A 96 8.32 11.64 5.87
CA GLY A 96 9.12 10.53 5.34
C GLY A 96 8.25 9.41 4.77
N GLY A 97 8.65 8.16 5.01
CA GLY A 97 7.94 6.98 4.50
C GLY A 97 6.47 6.86 4.95
N PHE A 98 6.03 7.62 5.96
CA PHE A 98 4.62 7.65 6.37
C PHE A 98 3.80 8.55 5.43
N GLY A 99 4.37 9.68 5.02
CA GLY A 99 3.76 10.57 4.03
C GLY A 99 3.79 10.00 2.61
N ASP A 100 4.74 9.09 2.34
CA ASP A 100 4.86 8.43 1.02
C ASP A 100 3.82 7.31 0.79
N SER A 101 3.00 6.96 1.78
CA SER A 101 1.99 5.89 1.68
C SER A 101 0.58 6.46 1.59
N PRO A 102 -0.07 6.43 0.41
CA PRO A 102 -1.45 6.90 0.24
C PRO A 102 -2.45 6.13 1.10
N TYR A 103 -2.25 4.81 1.25
CA TYR A 103 -3.06 3.98 2.13
C TYR A 103 -2.95 4.42 3.59
N LEU A 104 -1.72 4.61 4.10
CA LEU A 104 -1.53 5.04 5.49
C LEU A 104 -2.15 6.42 5.71
N HIS A 105 -1.95 7.37 4.79
CA HIS A 105 -2.55 8.69 4.86
C HIS A 105 -4.09 8.62 4.97
N THR A 106 -4.73 7.87 4.09
CA THR A 106 -6.19 7.68 4.12
C THR A 106 -6.67 7.06 5.43
N GLN A 107 -5.91 6.13 6.00
CA GLN A 107 -6.24 5.51 7.28
C GLN A 107 -6.10 6.51 8.45
N PHE A 108 -5.09 7.39 8.44
CA PHE A 108 -4.96 8.48 9.40
C PHE A 108 -6.10 9.50 9.27
N GLU A 109 -6.41 9.94 8.05
CA GLU A 109 -7.56 10.83 7.79
C GLU A 109 -8.85 10.22 8.32
N SER A 110 -9.11 8.94 8.03
CA SER A 110 -10.33 8.28 8.48
C SER A 110 -10.40 8.11 9.99
N HIS A 111 -9.27 7.98 10.68
CA HIS A 111 -9.22 7.67 12.10
C HIS A 111 -9.12 8.91 13.00
N PHE A 112 -8.40 9.95 12.54
CA PHE A 112 -8.12 11.17 13.31
C PHE A 112 -8.66 12.44 12.67
N GLY A 113 -8.96 12.41 11.37
CA GLY A 113 -9.51 13.56 10.65
C GLY A 113 -10.87 13.97 11.22
N SER A 114 -11.00 15.24 11.54
CA SER A 114 -12.24 15.85 12.02
C SER A 114 -12.22 17.36 11.71
N ASP A 115 -13.35 18.04 11.91
CA ASP A 115 -13.41 19.51 11.75
C ASP A 115 -12.39 20.26 12.65
N SER A 116 -11.90 19.61 13.69
CA SER A 116 -10.91 20.15 14.64
C SER A 116 -9.50 19.58 14.50
N CYS A 117 -9.27 18.59 13.63
CA CYS A 117 -7.96 17.94 13.46
C CYS A 117 -7.73 17.56 11.99
N GLU A 118 -6.71 18.15 11.39
CA GLU A 118 -6.32 17.93 10.00
C GLU A 118 -5.11 17.00 9.92
N VAL A 119 -5.12 16.09 8.95
CA VAL A 119 -3.96 15.25 8.61
C VAL A 119 -3.30 15.85 7.38
N LEU A 120 -2.01 16.10 7.46
CA LEU A 120 -1.24 16.83 6.46
C LEU A 120 -0.06 16.00 5.97
N LEU A 121 0.30 16.15 4.69
CA LEU A 121 1.54 15.60 4.14
C LEU A 121 2.63 16.65 4.17
N ALA A 122 3.87 16.23 4.44
CA ALA A 122 5.02 17.13 4.43
C ALA A 122 5.28 17.83 3.09
N ASN A 123 4.80 17.27 1.98
CA ASN A 123 4.94 17.83 0.64
C ASN A 123 3.88 18.90 0.31
N ASP A 124 2.92 19.14 1.19
CA ASP A 124 1.88 20.17 1.02
C ASP A 124 2.34 21.55 1.53
N PHE A 125 3.60 21.67 1.94
CA PHE A 125 4.27 22.89 2.43
C PHE A 125 5.57 23.17 1.65
#